data_AF-A0A2P5B309-F1
#
_entry.id   AF-A0A2P5B309-F1
#
_cell.length_a   1.000
_cell.length_b   1.000
_cell.length_c   1.000
_cell.angle_alpha   90.00
_cell.angle_beta   90.00
_cell.angle_gamma   90.00
#
_symmetry.space_group_name_H-M   'P 1'
#
loop_
_entity.id
_entity.type
_entity.pdbx_description
1 polymer ?
#
loop_
_entity_poly.entity_id
_entity_poly.type
_entity_poly.pdbx_seq_one_letter_code
_entity_poly.pdbx_strand_id
1 'polypeptide(L)'
;MVLEISVSKEEENHPKDHHYEHVAYTVHVDDHRILTVATDCSRTLSQWLKNVLKSPCSNLKGGSGNGTILVGLSADRDGGHDESSYDLLSICVGSHCLIYHLPCRYDYSPNPAPKFLNRFFADRRVVVVGIGMAAVAGNLEKHHGVKIGKGVKDLHDAVGKDDARKYDLDGLAKAVVGKHVDVARAEHKVEWYMHHWYYYWKNRVPRWKTMSLEKIKFSTVDSYLCYLIGSELLQRRNVVVDVDVDVDVDVNVVEEKNDVGDSRAEKIKESKKKKKAFKNMKVKMNKGYVEHALLFYDDY
;
A
#
# COMPACT_ATOMS: atom_id res chain seq x y z
N MET A 1 -11.39 -1.27 -18.13
CA MET A 1 -12.17 -2.23 -17.35
C MET A 1 -12.04 -1.72 -15.94
N VAL A 2 -13.16 -1.29 -15.37
CA VAL A 2 -13.19 -0.70 -14.04
C VAL A 2 -13.08 -1.85 -13.04
N LEU A 3 -12.18 -1.72 -12.07
CA LEU A 3 -12.01 -2.65 -10.96
C LEU A 3 -13.29 -2.64 -10.12
N GLU A 4 -13.94 -3.79 -10.04
CA GLU A 4 -15.00 -4.00 -9.07
C GLU A 4 -14.35 -4.10 -7.69
N ILE A 5 -14.85 -3.30 -6.74
CA ILE A 5 -14.31 -3.28 -5.39
C ILE A 5 -15.44 -3.52 -4.40
N SER A 6 -15.32 -4.62 -3.67
CA SER A 6 -16.24 -5.00 -2.61
C SER A 6 -15.50 -5.05 -1.28
N VAL A 7 -16.24 -4.85 -0.20
CA VAL A 7 -15.72 -4.93 1.16
C VAL A 7 -16.71 -5.71 2.01
N SER A 8 -16.19 -6.70 2.73
CA SER A 8 -16.93 -7.46 3.73
C SER A 8 -16.27 -7.26 5.09
N LYS A 9 -17.09 -7.07 6.12
CA LYS A 9 -16.64 -7.14 7.51
C LYS A 9 -16.56 -8.61 7.90
N GLU A 10 -15.45 -9.03 8.50
CA GLU A 10 -15.31 -10.38 9.02
C GLU A 10 -16.12 -10.52 10.32
N GLU A 11 -16.82 -11.64 10.47
CA GLU A 11 -17.56 -11.94 11.70
C GLU A 11 -16.59 -12.16 12.87
N GLU A 12 -16.90 -11.60 14.04
CA GLU A 12 -16.14 -11.79 15.29
C GLU A 12 -16.34 -13.23 15.79
N ASN A 13 -15.75 -14.21 15.12
CA ASN A 13 -15.78 -15.63 15.53
C ASN A 13 -14.69 -15.99 16.55
N HIS A 14 -13.98 -14.99 17.08
CA HIS A 14 -12.87 -15.18 18.00
C HIS A 14 -13.22 -14.77 19.42
N PRO A 15 -12.71 -15.48 20.45
CA PRO A 15 -12.82 -15.02 21.83
C PRO A 15 -12.24 -13.62 21.93
N LYS A 16 -12.99 -12.70 22.53
CA LYS A 16 -12.56 -11.31 22.72
C LYS A 16 -11.32 -11.30 23.60
N ASP A 17 -10.13 -11.21 22.99
CA ASP A 17 -8.94 -10.83 23.72
C ASP A 17 -9.08 -9.35 24.09
N HIS A 18 -9.42 -9.08 25.34
CA HIS A 18 -9.59 -7.74 25.88
C HIS A 18 -8.31 -6.88 25.76
N HIS A 19 -7.16 -7.46 25.40
CA HIS A 19 -5.93 -6.73 25.17
C HIS A 19 -5.73 -6.25 23.72
N TYR A 20 -6.47 -6.80 22.75
CA TYR A 20 -6.35 -6.44 21.33
C TYR A 20 -7.70 -6.08 20.75
N GLU A 21 -7.96 -4.79 20.57
CA GLU A 21 -9.17 -4.32 19.91
C GLU A 21 -8.90 -4.04 18.43
N HIS A 22 -9.67 -4.66 17.55
CA HIS A 22 -9.64 -4.39 16.13
C HIS A 22 -10.93 -4.89 15.45
N VAL A 23 -11.14 -4.45 14.21
CA VAL A 23 -12.15 -5.01 13.32
C VAL A 23 -11.44 -5.42 12.04
N ALA A 24 -11.68 -6.65 11.59
CA ALA A 24 -11.13 -7.18 10.36
C ALA A 24 -12.12 -7.03 9.20
N TYR A 25 -11.57 -6.77 8.02
CA TYR A 25 -12.29 -6.64 6.77
C TYR A 25 -11.54 -7.37 5.67
N THR A 26 -12.29 -7.93 4.72
CA THR A 26 -11.74 -8.36 3.44
C THR A 26 -12.19 -7.37 2.36
N VAL A 27 -11.24 -6.74 1.69
CA VAL A 27 -11.47 -5.88 0.53
C VAL A 27 -11.03 -6.62 -0.71
N HIS A 28 -11.94 -6.80 -1.67
CA HIS A 28 -11.60 -7.35 -2.98
C HIS A 28 -11.42 -6.20 -3.96
N VAL A 29 -10.35 -6.25 -4.73
CA VAL A 29 -10.09 -5.36 -5.87
C VAL A 29 -9.92 -6.26 -7.08
N ASP A 30 -10.99 -6.44 -7.86
CA ASP A 30 -11.10 -7.50 -8.87
C ASP A 30 -10.77 -8.88 -8.25
N ASP A 31 -9.71 -9.54 -8.69
CA ASP A 31 -9.28 -10.84 -8.18
C ASP A 31 -8.26 -10.78 -7.04
N HIS A 32 -7.91 -9.57 -6.58
CA HIS A 32 -7.00 -9.37 -5.47
C HIS A 32 -7.78 -9.31 -4.16
N ARG A 33 -7.47 -10.24 -3.25
CA ARG A 33 -8.00 -10.25 -1.89
C ARG A 33 -7.05 -9.51 -0.95
N ILE A 34 -7.53 -8.47 -0.27
CA ILE A 34 -6.76 -7.63 0.64
C ILE A 34 -7.35 -7.77 2.05
N LEU A 35 -6.54 -8.24 2.99
CA LEU A 35 -6.92 -8.37 4.40
C LEU A 35 -6.63 -7.04 5.10
N THR A 36 -7.66 -6.40 5.64
CA THR A 36 -7.55 -5.09 6.30
C THR A 36 -7.92 -5.20 7.76
N VAL A 37 -7.09 -4.65 8.64
CA VAL A 37 -7.37 -4.49 10.06
C VAL A 37 -7.56 -3.01 10.36
N ALA A 38 -8.68 -2.63 10.98
CA ALA A 38 -8.90 -1.28 11.50
C ALA A 38 -8.81 -1.26 13.04
N THR A 39 -8.10 -0.30 13.61
CA THR A 39 -7.87 -0.22 15.06
C THR A 39 -7.42 1.17 15.52
N ASP A 40 -7.73 1.56 16.75
CA ASP A 40 -7.03 2.64 17.49
C ASP A 40 -6.06 2.07 18.56
N CYS A 41 -6.08 0.76 18.77
CA CYS A 41 -5.35 0.09 19.83
C CYS A 41 -3.87 -0.03 19.48
N SER A 42 -3.03 0.62 20.29
CA SER A 42 -1.58 0.62 20.11
C SER A 42 -0.96 -0.78 20.24
N ARG A 43 -1.60 -1.71 20.97
CA ARG A 43 -1.13 -3.10 21.10
C ARG A 43 -1.34 -3.87 19.80
N THR A 44 -2.54 -3.75 19.21
CA THR A 44 -2.84 -4.29 17.87
C THR A 44 -1.86 -3.74 16.84
N LEU A 45 -1.67 -2.42 16.82
CA LEU A 45 -0.67 -1.75 15.96
C LEU A 45 0.73 -2.34 16.17
N SER A 46 1.19 -2.42 17.43
CA SER A 46 2.53 -2.95 17.72
C SER A 46 2.69 -4.39 17.25
N GLN A 47 1.67 -5.23 17.44
CA GLN A 47 1.74 -6.64 17.08
C GLN A 47 1.74 -6.80 15.56
N TRP A 48 0.89 -6.07 14.86
CA TRP A 48 0.83 -6.06 13.40
C TRP A 48 2.18 -5.65 12.79
N LEU A 49 2.76 -4.54 13.26
CA LEU A 49 4.08 -4.07 12.79
C LEU A 49 5.21 -5.07 13.09
N LYS A 50 5.20 -5.70 14.27
CA LYS A 50 6.18 -6.75 14.62
C LYS A 50 6.07 -7.93 13.66
N ASN A 51 4.86 -8.35 13.32
CA ASN A 51 4.63 -9.46 12.41
C ASN A 51 5.14 -9.13 11.01
N VAL A 52 4.89 -7.91 10.51
CA VAL A 52 5.47 -7.43 9.23
C VAL A 52 7.00 -7.51 9.24
N LEU A 53 7.67 -7.13 10.34
CA LEU A 53 9.13 -7.18 10.44
C LEU A 53 9.69 -8.61 10.56
N LYS A 54 8.89 -9.56 11.05
CA LYS A 54 9.23 -10.99 11.17
C LYS A 54 8.99 -11.75 9.87
N SER A 55 8.07 -11.30 9.04
CA SER A 55 7.78 -11.95 7.76
C SER A 55 9.06 -12.03 6.92
N PRO A 56 9.37 -13.21 6.33
CA PRO A 56 10.47 -13.32 5.40
C PRO A 56 10.24 -12.32 4.28
N CYS A 57 11.26 -11.49 4.00
CA CYS A 57 11.13 -10.44 3.01
C CYS A 57 10.73 -11.04 1.67
N SER A 58 9.78 -10.40 0.98
CA SER A 58 9.41 -10.80 -0.37
C SER A 58 10.64 -10.73 -1.30
N ASN A 59 10.62 -11.49 -2.39
CA ASN A 59 11.71 -11.66 -3.37
C ASN A 59 12.17 -10.37 -4.09
N LEU A 60 11.90 -9.18 -3.56
CA LEU A 60 12.51 -7.92 -3.98
C LEU A 60 13.99 -7.95 -3.55
N LYS A 61 14.80 -8.65 -4.35
CA LYS A 61 16.26 -8.65 -4.25
C LYS A 61 16.76 -7.24 -4.55
N GLY A 62 16.94 -6.42 -3.52
CA GLY A 62 17.95 -5.38 -3.54
C GLY A 62 19.32 -6.05 -3.33
N GLY A 63 20.38 -5.57 -3.95
CA GLY A 63 21.73 -6.17 -3.91
C GLY A 63 22.41 -6.28 -2.53
N SER A 64 21.68 -6.03 -1.44
CA SER A 64 22.12 -6.26 -0.07
C SER A 64 21.29 -7.42 0.50
N GLY A 65 21.92 -8.48 0.98
CA GLY A 65 21.33 -9.77 1.36
C GLY A 65 20.23 -9.78 2.44
N ASN A 66 19.67 -8.63 2.81
CA ASN A 66 18.48 -8.48 3.63
C ASN A 66 17.36 -7.90 2.75
N GLY A 67 16.28 -8.66 2.52
CA GLY A 67 15.21 -8.22 1.63
C GLY A 67 14.51 -6.94 2.09
N THR A 68 13.90 -6.24 1.13
CA THR A 68 13.21 -4.97 1.36
C THR A 68 11.74 -5.21 1.73
N ILE A 69 11.26 -4.52 2.76
CA ILE A 69 9.86 -4.43 3.14
C ILE A 69 9.30 -3.15 2.52
N LEU A 70 8.63 -3.29 1.38
CA LEU A 70 7.92 -2.17 0.76
C LEU A 70 6.58 -1.94 1.46
N VAL A 71 6.34 -0.69 1.84
CA VAL A 71 5.15 -0.25 2.56
C VAL A 71 4.45 0.84 1.76
N GLY A 72 3.23 0.58 1.31
CA GLY A 72 2.33 1.61 0.80
C GLY A 72 1.71 2.39 1.96
N LEU A 73 1.75 3.71 1.91
CA LEU A 73 1.22 4.58 2.95
C LEU A 73 0.20 5.55 2.36
N SER A 74 -0.91 5.74 3.07
CA SER A 74 -1.84 6.85 2.88
C SER A 74 -2.24 7.41 4.25
N ALA A 75 -2.56 8.69 4.31
CA ALA A 75 -3.02 9.35 5.53
C ALA A 75 -4.17 10.29 5.21
N ASP A 76 -5.23 10.23 6.01
CA ASP A 76 -6.47 10.96 5.76
C ASP A 76 -6.85 11.85 6.95
N ARG A 77 -7.64 12.90 6.66
CA ARG A 77 -8.15 13.88 7.64
C ARG A 77 -9.67 13.89 7.64
N ASP A 78 -10.29 13.86 8.81
CA ASP A 78 -11.73 14.00 8.98
C ASP A 78 -12.10 15.48 9.09
N GLY A 79 -12.05 16.16 7.94
CA GLY A 79 -12.25 17.62 7.86
C GLY A 79 -11.09 18.47 8.39
N GLY A 80 -11.22 19.78 8.26
CA GLY A 80 -10.20 20.77 8.62
C GLY A 80 -9.38 21.31 7.45
N HIS A 81 -8.57 22.33 7.72
CA HIS A 81 -7.65 22.95 6.75
C HIS A 81 -6.37 22.10 6.59
N ASP A 82 -5.55 22.38 5.59
CA ASP A 82 -4.32 21.63 5.27
C ASP A 82 -3.31 21.50 6.44
N GLU A 83 -3.43 22.37 7.45
CA GLU A 83 -2.64 22.31 8.68
C GLU A 83 -3.20 21.38 9.77
N SER A 84 -4.37 20.75 9.57
CA SER A 84 -4.93 19.82 10.54
C SER A 84 -4.13 18.52 10.60
N SER A 85 -4.11 17.93 11.80
CA SER A 85 -3.54 16.62 12.06
C SER A 85 -4.26 15.54 11.25
N TYR A 86 -3.54 14.51 10.82
CA TYR A 86 -4.18 13.32 10.27
C TYR A 86 -4.98 12.57 11.34
N ASP A 87 -6.12 12.01 10.94
CA ASP A 87 -6.99 11.20 11.82
C ASP A 87 -6.85 9.70 11.51
N LEU A 88 -6.41 9.37 10.30
CA LEU A 88 -6.20 8.01 9.83
C LEU A 88 -4.84 7.84 9.18
N LEU A 89 -4.19 6.73 9.50
CA LEU A 89 -2.98 6.26 8.87
C LEU A 89 -3.21 4.85 8.31
N SER A 90 -3.16 4.72 6.99
CA SER A 90 -3.32 3.44 6.30
C SER A 90 -1.96 2.93 5.83
N ILE A 91 -1.57 1.76 6.33
CA ILE A 91 -0.28 1.11 6.07
C ILE A 91 -0.57 -0.19 5.34
N CYS A 92 0.01 -0.41 4.16
CA CYS A 92 -0.18 -1.65 3.42
C CYS A 92 1.14 -2.31 3.03
N VAL A 93 1.22 -3.61 3.24
CA VAL A 93 2.37 -4.46 2.88
C VAL A 93 1.83 -5.70 2.18
N GLY A 94 2.08 -5.83 0.88
CA GLY A 94 1.49 -6.92 0.10
C GLY A 94 -0.03 -6.78 0.04
N SER A 95 -0.72 -7.85 0.39
CA SER A 95 -2.18 -7.94 0.49
C SER A 95 -2.70 -7.74 1.92
N HIS A 96 -1.90 -7.15 2.81
CA HIS A 96 -2.28 -6.89 4.20
C HIS A 96 -2.19 -5.41 4.49
N CYS A 97 -3.32 -4.79 4.84
CA CYS A 97 -3.35 -3.39 5.23
C CYS A 97 -3.80 -3.22 6.69
N LEU A 98 -3.31 -2.17 7.33
CA LEU A 98 -3.70 -1.70 8.65
C LEU A 98 -4.18 -0.26 8.52
N ILE A 99 -5.42 -0.01 8.95
CA ILE A 99 -5.98 1.33 9.12
C ILE A 99 -5.88 1.68 10.61
N TYR A 100 -4.96 2.56 10.94
CA TYR A 100 -4.75 3.02 12.31
C TYR A 100 -5.42 4.37 12.53
N HIS A 101 -6.32 4.44 13.50
CA HIS A 101 -6.86 5.71 13.98
C HIS A 101 -5.85 6.42 14.86
N LEU A 102 -5.39 7.57 14.38
CA LEU A 102 -4.52 8.44 15.16
C LEU A 102 -5.37 9.11 16.25
N PRO A 103 -4.85 9.22 17.49
CA PRO A 103 -5.56 9.95 18.52
C PRO A 103 -5.74 11.39 18.10
N CYS A 104 -6.87 11.96 18.49
CA CYS A 104 -7.11 13.38 18.33
C CYS A 104 -6.04 14.17 19.08
N ARG A 105 -5.59 15.30 18.54
CA ARG A 105 -4.60 16.19 19.19
C ARG A 105 -5.00 16.66 20.60
N TYR A 106 -6.28 16.58 20.94
CA TYR A 106 -6.82 16.95 22.25
C TYR A 106 -6.96 15.76 23.20
N ASP A 107 -6.57 14.56 22.77
CA ASP A 107 -6.49 13.40 23.62
C ASP A 107 -5.20 13.48 24.44
N TYR A 108 -5.33 13.77 25.72
CA TYR A 108 -4.21 13.86 26.67
C TYR A 108 -3.77 12.49 27.19
N SER A 109 -4.39 11.39 26.75
CA SER A 109 -3.96 10.06 27.14
C SER A 109 -2.59 9.72 26.54
N PRO A 110 -1.70 9.09 27.30
CA PRO A 110 -0.40 8.69 26.77
C PRO A 110 -0.58 7.64 25.68
N ASN A 111 -0.38 8.04 24.42
CA ASN A 111 -0.42 7.13 23.29
C ASN A 111 0.98 6.56 23.00
N PRO A 112 1.21 5.24 23.14
CA PRO A 112 2.49 4.63 22.81
C PRO A 112 2.65 4.34 21.30
N ALA A 113 1.64 4.57 20.45
CA ALA A 113 1.73 4.33 19.01
C ALA A 113 2.95 4.98 18.32
N PRO A 114 3.35 6.24 18.63
CA PRO A 114 4.53 6.84 18.02
C PRO A 114 5.80 6.04 18.28
N LYS A 115 5.93 5.42 19.46
CA LYS A 115 7.08 4.54 19.77
C LYS A 115 7.15 3.34 18.82
N PHE A 116 6.00 2.71 18.55
CA PHE A 116 5.95 1.52 17.68
C PHE A 116 6.15 1.89 16.21
N LEU A 117 5.50 2.96 15.74
CA LEU A 117 5.65 3.47 14.37
C LEU A 117 7.09 3.94 14.11
N ASN A 118 7.69 4.69 15.02
CA ASN A 118 9.07 5.16 14.88
C ASN A 118 10.07 4.01 14.82
N ARG A 119 9.87 2.98 15.66
CA ARG A 119 10.70 1.77 15.60
C ARG A 119 10.56 1.05 14.26
N PHE A 120 9.34 0.94 13.73
CA PHE A 120 9.08 0.31 12.45
C PHE A 120 9.71 1.08 11.28
N PHE A 121 9.48 2.40 11.19
CA PHE A 121 10.01 3.23 10.12
C PHE A 121 11.52 3.51 10.22
N ALA A 122 12.15 3.21 11.37
CA ALA A 122 13.60 3.25 11.52
C ALA A 122 14.30 1.95 11.06
N ASP A 123 13.56 0.85 10.84
CA ASP A 123 14.14 -0.37 10.30
C ASP A 123 14.64 -0.12 8.86
N ARG A 124 15.92 -0.42 8.61
CA ARG A 124 16.57 -0.15 7.31
C ARG A 124 15.98 -0.95 6.15
N ARG A 125 15.24 -2.03 6.45
CA ARG A 125 14.54 -2.82 5.44
C ARG A 125 13.25 -2.14 4.98
N VAL A 126 12.69 -1.22 5.77
CA VAL A 126 11.41 -0.58 5.48
C VAL A 126 11.61 0.58 4.49
N VAL A 127 10.96 0.45 3.33
CA VAL A 127 10.86 1.51 2.32
C VAL A 127 9.40 1.90 2.23
N VAL A 128 9.12 3.19 2.43
CA VAL A 128 7.75 3.73 2.48
C VAL A 128 7.48 4.49 1.20
N VAL A 129 6.37 4.17 0.53
CA VAL A 129 5.91 4.82 -0.69
C VAL A 129 4.51 5.40 -0.51
N GLY A 130 4.27 6.58 -1.06
CA GLY A 130 2.97 7.25 -1.06
C GLY A 130 2.99 8.52 -1.90
N ILE A 131 1.90 9.27 -1.88
CA ILE A 131 1.79 10.58 -2.56
C ILE A 131 1.90 11.72 -1.54
N GLY A 132 2.60 12.78 -1.91
CA GLY A 132 2.78 13.95 -1.06
C GLY A 132 3.58 13.65 0.20
N MET A 133 4.52 12.70 0.12
CA MET A 133 5.11 12.07 1.29
C MET A 133 5.91 13.02 2.18
N ALA A 134 6.46 14.10 1.61
CA ALA A 134 7.12 15.15 2.39
C ALA A 134 6.13 15.85 3.34
N ALA A 135 4.94 16.21 2.84
CA ALA A 135 3.89 16.82 3.65
C ALA A 135 3.30 15.83 4.65
N VAL A 136 3.08 14.58 4.22
CA VAL A 136 2.58 13.50 5.09
C VAL A 136 3.53 13.27 6.27
N ALA A 137 4.83 13.06 6.01
CA ALA A 137 5.82 12.83 7.05
C ALA A 137 5.98 14.02 7.99
N GLY A 138 6.03 15.25 7.45
CA GLY A 138 6.15 16.46 8.25
C GLY A 138 4.96 16.68 9.19
N ASN A 139 3.73 16.45 8.72
CA ASN A 139 2.53 16.58 9.53
C ASN A 139 2.44 15.48 10.61
N LEU A 140 2.77 14.22 10.25
CA LEU A 140 2.82 13.11 11.20
C LEU A 140 3.85 13.33 12.32
N GLU A 141 5.03 13.88 11.99
CA GLU A 141 6.03 14.23 13.00
C GLU A 141 5.54 15.37 13.88
N LYS A 142 5.01 16.45 13.28
CA LYS A 142 4.53 17.65 13.97
C LYS A 142 3.39 17.36 14.95
N HIS A 143 2.41 16.57 14.53
CA HIS A 143 1.16 16.38 15.28
C HIS A 143 1.09 15.09 16.09
N HIS A 144 1.84 14.05 15.68
CA HIS A 144 1.78 12.75 16.32
C HIS A 144 3.15 12.23 16.77
N GLY A 145 4.24 12.97 16.56
CA GLY A 145 5.60 12.51 16.91
C GLY A 145 6.05 11.29 16.11
N VAL A 146 5.40 11.02 14.98
CA VAL A 146 5.70 9.87 14.10
C VAL A 146 6.71 10.31 13.04
N LYS A 147 7.92 9.75 13.10
CA LYS A 147 9.02 10.02 12.19
C LYS A 147 9.12 8.91 11.17
N ILE A 148 8.83 9.22 9.91
CA ILE A 148 9.07 8.30 8.81
C ILE A 148 10.52 8.51 8.36
N GLY A 149 11.35 7.46 8.45
CA GLY A 149 12.81 7.56 8.25
C GLY A 149 13.24 7.91 6.83
N LYS A 150 14.54 7.78 6.54
CA LYS A 150 15.13 8.13 5.22
C LYS A 150 14.65 7.26 4.05
N GLY A 151 13.95 6.15 4.32
CA GLY A 151 13.41 5.22 3.32
C GLY A 151 12.14 5.70 2.62
N VAL A 152 11.76 6.97 2.75
CA VAL A 152 10.54 7.54 2.15
C VAL A 152 10.75 7.89 0.68
N LYS A 153 9.80 7.50 -0.15
CA LYS A 153 9.76 7.80 -1.58
C LYS A 153 8.39 8.33 -1.96
N ASP A 154 8.36 9.53 -2.51
CA ASP A 154 7.17 10.04 -3.17
C ASP A 154 6.99 9.34 -4.52
N LEU A 155 5.78 8.88 -4.81
CA LEU A 155 5.48 8.15 -6.03
C LEU A 155 5.57 9.03 -7.28
N HIS A 156 5.22 10.32 -7.19
CA HIS A 156 5.38 11.24 -8.33
C HIS A 156 6.85 11.38 -8.70
N ASP A 157 7.70 11.57 -7.71
CA ASP A 157 9.15 11.71 -7.92
C ASP A 157 9.78 10.37 -8.36
N ALA A 158 9.28 9.23 -7.86
CA ALA A 158 9.79 7.91 -8.22
C ALA A 158 9.49 7.49 -9.67
N VAL A 159 8.38 7.98 -10.23
CA VAL A 159 8.02 7.77 -11.65
C VAL A 159 8.93 8.56 -12.59
N GLY A 160 9.43 9.72 -12.15
CA GLY A 160 10.48 10.47 -12.87
C GLY A 160 10.05 11.07 -14.21
N LYS A 161 8.75 11.32 -14.40
CA LYS A 161 8.22 12.03 -15.57
C LYS A 161 7.64 13.38 -15.16
N ASP A 162 7.87 14.41 -15.96
CA ASP A 162 7.38 15.77 -15.67
C ASP A 162 5.85 15.84 -15.61
N ASP A 163 5.15 14.96 -16.32
CA ASP A 163 3.69 14.85 -16.27
C ASP A 163 3.18 14.01 -15.08
N ALA A 164 4.05 13.30 -14.35
CA ALA A 164 3.65 12.43 -13.24
C ALA A 164 2.86 13.21 -12.18
N ARG A 165 3.29 14.44 -11.89
CA ARG A 165 2.67 15.33 -10.89
C ARG A 165 1.25 15.77 -11.24
N LYS A 166 0.81 15.56 -12.48
CA LYS A 166 -0.56 15.87 -12.93
C LYS A 166 -1.54 14.73 -12.66
N TYR A 167 -1.03 13.51 -12.41
CA TYR A 167 -1.88 12.38 -12.09
C TYR A 167 -2.20 12.34 -10.60
N ASP A 168 -3.45 12.06 -10.29
CA ASP A 168 -3.84 11.54 -8.98
C ASP A 168 -3.34 10.09 -8.81
N LEU A 169 -3.66 9.48 -7.66
CA LEU A 169 -3.24 8.11 -7.36
C LEU A 169 -3.73 7.10 -8.40
N ASP A 170 -4.96 7.25 -8.87
CA ASP A 170 -5.57 6.34 -9.83
C ASP A 170 -4.93 6.50 -11.22
N GLY A 171 -4.67 7.74 -11.63
CA GLY A 171 -3.91 8.06 -12.84
C GLY A 171 -2.49 7.49 -12.80
N LEU A 172 -1.81 7.59 -11.66
CA LEU A 172 -0.50 6.97 -11.45
C LEU A 172 -0.57 5.45 -11.52
N ALA A 173 -1.55 4.83 -10.85
CA ALA A 173 -1.75 3.39 -10.89
C ALA A 173 -1.97 2.90 -12.32
N LYS A 174 -2.81 3.62 -13.08
CA LYS A 174 -3.07 3.34 -14.50
C LYS A 174 -1.83 3.51 -15.39
N ALA A 175 -1.01 4.53 -15.12
CA ALA A 175 0.20 4.81 -15.89
C ALA A 175 1.33 3.81 -15.59
N VAL A 176 1.49 3.42 -14.32
CA VAL A 176 2.57 2.55 -13.85
C VAL A 176 2.17 1.10 -13.94
N VAL A 177 1.10 0.67 -13.27
CA VAL A 177 0.69 -0.74 -13.21
C VAL A 177 -0.05 -1.14 -14.50
N GLY A 178 -0.85 -0.22 -15.06
CA GLY A 178 -1.48 -0.36 -16.37
C GLY A 178 -3.01 -0.21 -16.35
N LYS A 179 -3.62 -0.27 -17.55
CA LYS A 179 -5.06 -0.01 -17.77
C LYS A 179 -6.06 -0.94 -17.05
N HIS A 180 -5.59 -1.97 -16.35
CA HIS A 180 -6.44 -2.86 -15.57
C HIS A 180 -6.67 -2.34 -14.14
N VAL A 181 -5.97 -1.28 -13.72
CA VAL A 181 -6.09 -0.71 -12.37
C VAL A 181 -6.92 0.58 -12.40
N ASP A 182 -8.17 0.46 -12.83
CA ASP A 182 -9.11 1.58 -12.95
C ASP A 182 -10.12 1.52 -11.80
N VAL A 183 -9.86 2.22 -10.70
CA VAL A 183 -10.66 2.11 -9.47
C VAL A 183 -11.96 2.92 -9.59
N ALA A 184 -13.12 2.27 -9.39
CA ALA A 184 -14.38 2.99 -9.21
C ALA A 184 -14.39 3.73 -7.86
N ARG A 185 -14.18 5.05 -7.90
CA ARG A 185 -14.31 5.94 -6.74
C ARG A 185 -15.76 6.36 -6.54
N ALA A 186 -16.13 6.72 -5.31
CA ALA A 186 -17.43 7.30 -5.02
C ALA A 186 -17.56 8.68 -5.69
N GLU A 187 -18.72 8.96 -6.28
CA GLU A 187 -19.02 10.27 -6.87
C GLU A 187 -19.37 11.31 -5.78
N HIS A 188 -19.81 10.84 -4.61
CA HIS A 188 -20.10 11.66 -3.44
C HIS A 188 -18.92 11.70 -2.46
N LYS A 189 -18.96 12.69 -1.57
CA LYS A 189 -18.05 12.74 -0.43
C LYS A 189 -18.27 11.50 0.44
N VAL A 190 -17.22 10.71 0.63
CA VAL A 190 -17.27 9.53 1.48
C VAL A 190 -17.37 9.96 2.94
N GLU A 191 -18.50 9.62 3.56
CA GLU A 191 -18.69 9.79 5.00
C GLU A 191 -17.78 8.82 5.75
N TRP A 192 -17.03 9.31 6.73
CA TRP A 192 -16.06 8.50 7.46
C TRP A 192 -16.74 7.50 8.39
N TYR A 193 -17.87 7.90 8.96
CA TYR A 193 -18.55 7.11 9.97
C TYR A 193 -20.04 6.97 9.71
N MET A 194 -20.61 5.83 10.10
CA MET A 194 -22.01 5.49 9.86
C MET A 194 -23.00 6.30 10.72
N HIS A 195 -22.52 6.94 11.78
CA HIS A 195 -23.37 7.65 12.74
C HIS A 195 -22.85 9.05 13.02
N HIS A 196 -23.76 9.95 13.37
CA HIS A 196 -23.40 11.31 13.74
C HIS A 196 -22.57 11.35 15.04
N TRP A 197 -21.72 12.38 15.21
CA TRP A 197 -20.78 12.47 16.32
C TRP A 197 -21.42 12.31 17.72
N TYR A 198 -22.67 12.75 17.85
CA TYR A 198 -23.49 12.64 19.07
C TYR A 198 -23.76 11.18 19.48
N TYR A 199 -23.85 10.25 18.53
CA TYR A 199 -24.06 8.83 18.80
C TYR A 199 -22.86 8.22 19.54
N TYR A 200 -21.62 8.62 19.20
CA TYR A 200 -20.41 8.14 19.88
C TYR A 200 -20.36 8.59 21.32
N TRP A 201 -20.58 9.88 21.53
CA TRP A 201 -20.51 10.46 22.86
C TRP A 201 -21.56 9.86 23.80
N LYS A 202 -22.79 9.67 23.30
CA LYS A 202 -23.89 9.10 24.07
C LYS A 202 -23.70 7.61 24.37
N ASN A 203 -23.24 6.82 23.39
CA ASN A 203 -23.19 5.36 23.51
C ASN A 203 -21.80 4.81 23.88
N ARG A 204 -20.79 5.69 24.07
CA ARG A 204 -19.39 5.35 24.35
C ARG A 204 -18.80 4.32 23.37
N VAL A 205 -19.26 4.33 22.12
CA VAL A 205 -18.71 3.47 21.06
C VAL A 205 -17.49 4.17 20.46
N PRO A 206 -16.31 3.53 20.44
CA PRO A 206 -15.14 4.10 19.78
C PRO A 206 -15.42 4.43 18.32
N ARG A 207 -15.04 5.63 17.87
CA ARG A 207 -15.33 6.14 16.51
C ARG A 207 -14.89 5.15 15.42
N TRP A 208 -13.72 4.54 15.59
CA TRP A 208 -13.15 3.59 14.64
C TRP A 208 -14.02 2.34 14.42
N LYS A 209 -14.79 1.89 15.42
CA LYS A 209 -15.71 0.73 15.29
C LYS A 209 -16.91 1.03 14.39
N THR A 210 -17.10 2.29 14.03
CA THR A 210 -18.24 2.76 13.25
C THR A 210 -17.83 3.39 11.92
N MET A 211 -16.58 3.16 11.50
CA MET A 211 -16.14 3.54 10.17
C MET A 211 -17.09 2.98 9.12
N SER A 212 -17.45 3.81 8.15
CA SER A 212 -18.24 3.36 7.02
C SER A 212 -17.46 2.34 6.19
N LEU A 213 -18.18 1.40 5.58
CA LEU A 213 -17.57 0.42 4.68
C LEU A 213 -16.89 1.10 3.48
N GLU A 214 -17.46 2.20 2.97
CA GLU A 214 -16.83 2.98 1.90
C GLU A 214 -15.50 3.59 2.34
N LYS A 215 -15.41 4.11 3.57
CA LYS A 215 -14.15 4.67 4.06
C LYS A 215 -13.09 3.59 4.25
N ILE A 216 -13.45 2.44 4.83
CA ILE A 216 -12.54 1.28 4.91
C ILE A 216 -12.06 0.88 3.52
N LYS A 217 -12.99 0.72 2.58
CA LYS A 217 -12.72 0.35 1.19
C LYS A 217 -11.69 1.27 0.55
N PHE A 218 -11.91 2.59 0.55
CA PHE A 218 -11.02 3.51 -0.15
C PHE A 218 -9.70 3.74 0.57
N SER A 219 -9.67 3.79 1.91
CA SER A 219 -8.41 3.89 2.67
C SER A 219 -7.52 2.65 2.49
N THR A 220 -8.12 1.45 2.40
CA THR A 220 -7.41 0.23 2.01
C THR A 220 -6.88 0.34 0.58
N VAL A 221 -7.73 0.69 -0.38
CA VAL A 221 -7.34 0.77 -1.79
C VAL A 221 -6.23 1.78 -2.01
N ASP A 222 -6.25 2.93 -1.35
CA ASP A 222 -5.22 3.97 -1.52
C ASP A 222 -3.84 3.48 -1.08
N SER A 223 -3.74 2.96 0.14
CA SER A 223 -2.48 2.40 0.64
C SER A 223 -2.01 1.19 -0.18
N TYR A 224 -2.95 0.37 -0.66
CA TYR A 224 -2.66 -0.78 -1.53
C TYR A 224 -2.15 -0.36 -2.92
N LEU A 225 -2.75 0.66 -3.54
CA LEU A 225 -2.28 1.23 -4.80
C LEU A 225 -0.87 1.81 -4.65
N CYS A 226 -0.60 2.53 -3.55
CA CYS A 226 0.74 3.01 -3.26
C CYS A 226 1.76 1.86 -3.23
N TYR A 227 1.43 0.76 -2.55
CA TYR A 227 2.25 -0.45 -2.51
C TYR A 227 2.43 -1.06 -3.91
N LEU A 228 1.36 -1.22 -4.69
CA LEU A 228 1.40 -1.80 -6.03
C LEU A 228 2.28 -0.99 -6.99
N ILE A 229 2.10 0.33 -7.02
CA ILE A 229 2.90 1.24 -7.85
C ILE A 229 4.36 1.14 -7.45
N GLY A 230 4.67 1.22 -6.14
CA GLY A 230 6.04 1.10 -5.65
C GLY A 230 6.68 -0.24 -6.00
N SER A 231 5.92 -1.34 -5.90
CA SER A 231 6.39 -2.69 -6.22
C SER A 231 6.74 -2.82 -7.70
N GLU A 232 5.87 -2.32 -8.57
CA GLU A 232 6.09 -2.31 -10.03
C GLU A 232 7.32 -1.46 -10.40
N LEU A 233 7.50 -0.29 -9.79
CA LEU A 233 8.67 0.56 -10.03
C LEU A 233 9.97 -0.10 -9.58
N LEU A 234 9.98 -0.79 -8.43
CA LEU A 234 11.16 -1.52 -7.95
C LEU A 234 11.49 -2.70 -8.86
N GLN A 235 10.48 -3.46 -9.30
CA GLN A 235 10.69 -4.58 -10.23
C GLN A 235 11.26 -4.10 -11.57
N ARG A 236 10.76 -2.99 -12.11
CA ARG A 236 11.30 -2.41 -13.36
C ARG A 236 12.75 -2.01 -13.23
N ARG A 237 13.14 -1.41 -12.10
CA ARG A 237 14.54 -1.04 -11.85
C ARG A 237 15.43 -2.28 -11.76
N ASN A 238 14.99 -3.34 -11.09
CA ASN A 238 15.76 -4.58 -11.02
C ASN A 238 15.91 -5.27 -12.39
N VAL A 239 14.87 -5.22 -13.23
CA VAL A 239 14.94 -5.78 -14.61
C VAL A 239 15.94 -5.02 -15.49
N VAL A 240 16.13 -3.71 -15.28
CA VAL A 240 17.12 -2.93 -16.07
C VAL A 240 18.56 -3.26 -15.66
N VAL A 241 18.81 -3.71 -14.43
CA VAL A 241 20.16 -4.11 -13.98
C VAL A 241 20.54 -5.52 -14.44
N ASP A 242 19.57 -6.39 -14.75
CA ASP A 242 19.82 -7.76 -15.26
C ASP A 242 20.05 -7.84 -16.79
N VAL A 243 20.08 -6.70 -17.48
CA VAL A 243 20.39 -6.62 -18.92
C VAL A 243 21.78 -6.01 -19.09
N ASP A 244 22.80 -6.72 -18.60
CA ASP A 244 24.16 -6.52 -19.08
C ASP A 244 24.21 -7.08 -20.51
N VAL A 245 24.21 -6.16 -21.46
CA VAL A 245 24.47 -6.42 -22.87
C VAL A 245 25.98 -6.56 -23.03
N ASP A 246 26.47 -7.79 -23.12
CA ASP A 246 27.74 -8.07 -23.79
C ASP A 246 27.59 -7.69 -25.27
N VAL A 247 28.07 -6.52 -25.65
CA VAL A 247 28.34 -6.20 -27.05
C VAL A 247 29.72 -5.54 -27.13
N ASP A 248 30.70 -6.36 -27.52
CA ASP A 248 31.83 -5.92 -28.33
C ASP A 248 31.29 -5.27 -29.61
N VAL A 249 31.58 -3.99 -29.83
CA VAL A 249 31.29 -3.31 -31.10
C VAL A 249 32.59 -3.20 -31.90
N ASP A 250 32.75 -4.12 -32.86
CA ASP A 250 33.48 -3.81 -34.08
C ASP A 250 32.49 -3.20 -35.07
N VAL A 251 32.75 -1.95 -35.45
CA VAL A 251 31.96 -1.19 -36.40
C VAL A 251 32.32 -1.65 -37.81
N ASN A 252 31.34 -2.18 -38.54
CA ASN A 252 31.34 -2.05 -40.00
C ASN A 252 29.92 -1.76 -40.52
N VAL A 253 29.86 -0.65 -41.24
CA VAL A 253 28.71 -0.09 -41.94
C VAL A 253 28.49 -0.88 -43.22
N VAL A 254 27.29 -1.43 -43.42
CA VAL A 254 26.72 -1.66 -44.76
C VAL A 254 25.21 -1.40 -44.72
N GLU A 255 24.76 -0.55 -45.63
CA GLU A 255 23.36 -0.24 -45.92
C GLU A 255 22.61 -1.46 -46.49
N GLU A 256 21.33 -1.65 -46.15
CA GLU A 256 20.22 -1.68 -47.12
C GLU A 256 18.88 -2.17 -46.53
N LYS A 257 17.84 -1.43 -46.93
CA LYS A 257 16.47 -1.82 -47.32
C LYS A 257 15.40 -2.25 -46.28
N ASN A 258 14.30 -1.51 -46.42
CA ASN A 258 12.94 -1.65 -45.87
C ASN A 258 12.41 -3.08 -45.72
N ASP A 259 11.78 -3.37 -44.58
CA ASP A 259 10.63 -4.28 -44.53
C ASP A 259 9.60 -3.91 -43.42
N VAL A 260 8.44 -3.42 -43.85
CA VAL A 260 7.32 -2.99 -42.99
C VAL A 260 6.39 -4.19 -42.79
N GLY A 261 6.82 -5.17 -42.01
CA GLY A 261 6.03 -6.37 -41.73
C GLY A 261 6.21 -6.95 -40.33
N ASP A 262 7.39 -6.79 -39.73
CA ASP A 262 7.78 -7.54 -38.54
C ASP A 262 7.50 -6.84 -37.19
N SER A 263 7.37 -5.51 -37.21
CA SER A 263 7.19 -4.69 -35.99
C SER A 263 5.89 -5.00 -35.21
N ARG A 264 4.83 -5.46 -35.88
CA ARG A 264 3.55 -5.80 -35.24
C ARG A 264 3.59 -7.18 -34.60
N ALA A 265 4.29 -8.14 -35.23
CA ALA A 265 4.44 -9.49 -34.71
C ALA A 265 5.34 -9.51 -33.46
N GLU A 266 6.42 -8.72 -33.46
CA GLU A 266 7.27 -8.54 -32.27
C GLU A 266 6.52 -7.87 -31.12
N LYS A 267 5.78 -6.78 -31.37
CA LYS A 267 4.97 -6.13 -30.32
C LYS A 267 3.91 -7.06 -29.73
N ILE A 268 3.33 -7.95 -30.53
CA ILE A 268 2.38 -8.97 -30.05
C ILE A 268 3.09 -10.07 -29.25
N LYS A 269 4.27 -10.52 -29.68
CA LYS A 269 5.10 -11.49 -28.93
C LYS A 269 5.53 -10.91 -27.58
N GLU A 270 5.95 -9.66 -27.55
CA GLU A 270 6.37 -8.98 -26.32
C GLU A 270 5.18 -8.74 -25.36
N SER A 271 4.02 -8.36 -25.88
CA SER A 271 2.78 -8.25 -25.09
C SER A 271 2.33 -9.59 -24.50
N LYS A 272 2.45 -10.70 -25.27
CA LYS A 272 2.15 -12.05 -24.78
C LYS A 272 3.18 -12.51 -23.72
N LYS A 273 4.46 -12.15 -23.88
CA LYS A 273 5.51 -12.43 -22.89
C LYS A 273 5.25 -11.69 -21.58
N LYS A 274 4.85 -10.41 -21.63
CA LYS A 274 4.45 -9.60 -20.47
C LYS A 274 3.20 -10.16 -19.76
N LYS A 275 2.17 -10.56 -20.51
CA LYS A 275 0.98 -11.23 -19.95
C LYS A 275 1.32 -12.57 -19.26
N LYS A 276 2.23 -13.36 -19.82
CA LYS A 276 2.68 -14.63 -19.22
C LYS A 276 3.51 -14.40 -17.95
N ALA A 277 4.38 -13.39 -17.94
CA ALA A 277 5.13 -12.98 -16.76
C ALA A 277 4.20 -12.51 -15.62
N PHE A 278 3.18 -11.70 -15.95
CA PHE A 278 2.17 -11.25 -14.98
C PHE A 278 1.34 -12.42 -14.42
N LYS A 279 0.92 -13.36 -15.27
CA LYS A 279 0.21 -14.58 -14.84
C LYS A 279 1.07 -15.45 -13.91
N ASN A 280 2.37 -15.56 -14.18
CA ASN A 280 3.31 -16.29 -13.32
C ASN A 280 3.59 -15.54 -11.99
N MET A 281 3.59 -14.20 -12.00
CA MET A 281 3.67 -13.39 -10.79
C MET A 281 2.44 -13.59 -9.90
N LYS A 282 1.24 -13.61 -10.49
CA LYS A 282 -0.04 -13.89 -9.82
C LYS A 282 -0.06 -15.26 -9.13
N VAL A 283 0.46 -16.30 -9.80
CA VAL A 283 0.58 -17.65 -9.21
C VAL A 283 1.61 -17.68 -8.07
N LYS A 284 2.71 -16.92 -8.16
CA LYS A 284 3.73 -16.85 -7.11
C LYS A 284 3.30 -16.02 -5.89
N MET A 285 2.56 -14.92 -6.09
CA MET A 285 1.98 -14.13 -4.99
C MET A 285 0.93 -14.95 -4.23
N ASN A 286 0.10 -15.72 -4.95
CA ASN A 286 -0.88 -16.61 -4.29
C ASN A 286 -0.21 -17.78 -3.55
N LYS A 287 0.81 -18.45 -4.11
CA LYS A 287 1.48 -19.57 -3.41
C LYS A 287 2.35 -19.13 -2.23
N GLY A 288 3.05 -18.00 -2.33
CA GLY A 288 3.94 -17.52 -1.27
C GLY A 288 3.22 -16.94 -0.05
N TYR A 289 1.98 -16.48 -0.20
CA TYR A 289 1.21 -15.89 0.90
C TYR A 289 0.16 -16.85 1.51
N VAL A 290 -0.32 -17.85 0.77
CA VAL A 290 -1.28 -18.84 1.31
C VAL A 290 -0.64 -19.73 2.40
N GLU A 291 0.66 -20.02 2.32
CA GLU A 291 1.36 -20.75 3.41
C GLU A 291 1.68 -19.86 4.62
N HIS A 292 1.74 -18.53 4.46
CA HIS A 292 2.01 -17.59 5.56
C HIS A 292 0.74 -17.04 6.22
N ALA A 293 -0.43 -17.17 5.60
CA ALA A 293 -1.70 -16.76 6.19
C ALA A 293 -2.09 -17.63 7.41
N LEU A 294 -1.62 -18.88 7.48
CA LEU A 294 -1.83 -19.76 8.65
C LEU A 294 -0.94 -19.36 9.84
N LEU A 295 0.21 -18.72 9.61
CA LEU A 295 1.09 -18.23 10.68
C LEU A 295 0.61 -16.94 11.37
N PHE A 296 -0.50 -16.34 10.91
CA PHE A 296 -1.11 -15.20 11.60
C PHE A 296 -2.05 -15.61 12.76
N TYR A 297 -2.33 -16.91 12.91
CA TYR A 297 -3.30 -17.41 13.90
C TYR A 297 -2.84 -18.65 14.69
N ASP A 298 -1.68 -19.26 14.39
CA ASP A 298 -1.25 -20.52 15.02
C ASP A 298 -0.31 -20.40 16.25
N ASP A 299 0.00 -19.19 16.72
CA ASP A 299 0.73 -18.98 17.99
C ASP A 299 -0.17 -18.27 19.02
N TYR A 300 -1.15 -18.99 19.54
CA TYR A 300 -1.84 -18.71 20.81
C TYR A 300 -1.60 -19.85 21.80
#